data_AF-A0A5Z5BLI5-F1
#
_entry.id   AF-A0A5Z5BLI5-F1
#
_cell.length_a   1.000
_cell.length_b   1.000
_cell.length_c   1.000
_cell.angle_alpha   90.00
_cell.angle_beta   90.00
_cell.angle_gamma   90.00
#
_symmetry.space_group_name_H-M   'P 1'
#
loop_
_entity.id
_entity.type
_entity.pdbx_description
1 polymer ?
#
loop_
_entity_poly.entity_id
_entity_poly.type
_entity_poly.pdbx_seq_one_letter_code
_entity_poly.pdbx_strand_id
1 'polypeptide(L)'
;MSWNDRVVWSEGQFLLPQMFQQQERYLEHVMHYRSLPLTPFFWGFSHYNIDGEALNIGKLILKEASGIFPDGTPFNAPDHTPLPPPLTILPEHLNQQICLAVPVRAPNSEETTFDNNPESLARFSVHEHDIRDANSLGRGAQLLQLSHLRLRLLPEKAVTGAWIGLPLTRITGLNPDGRIDIDHDLIPPIINYQASSLMCTWLSWINDLIRMRADSLAERLTGSDSHGHEAAEVSDYLLLQILNRFEPLLIHLAKTPLAPEVLYRYLSELAGELSTYVRPQTRRPAEYKEYKHLTSYAGLKSLVDEVQFLLNAVLIRGAQRIELKEGTYGILNAVVAPSDLADFSTLVLAIKASMPTDVLLQHFAAQTKIGPSDRLPELIRSHLPGLALQVLPVPPRQIPFQAGYIYYDIRREGALWEHIARYGGMAMHTAGEFPGLETELWGVRDK
;
A
#
# COMPACT_ATOMS: atom_id res chain seq x y z
N MET A 1 43.04 18.46 7.30
CA MET A 1 41.81 19.28 7.28
C MET A 1 41.36 19.42 8.72
N SER A 2 41.30 20.64 9.26
CA SER A 2 41.02 20.89 10.68
C SER A 2 39.63 21.48 10.94
N TRP A 3 38.74 21.45 9.94
CA TRP A 3 37.47 22.19 9.96
C TRP A 3 36.53 21.77 11.09
N ASN A 4 36.55 20.51 11.50
CA ASN A 4 35.75 19.98 12.60
C ASN A 4 36.62 19.49 13.76
N ASP A 5 37.88 19.92 13.86
CA ASP A 5 38.76 19.46 14.94
C ASP A 5 38.35 20.09 16.28
N ARG A 6 38.60 19.33 17.35
CA ARG A 6 38.33 19.76 18.73
C ARG A 6 39.24 20.94 19.11
N VAL A 7 38.66 21.93 19.77
CA VAL A 7 39.43 23.04 20.38
C VAL A 7 40.19 22.55 21.61
N VAL A 8 41.48 22.87 21.69
CA VAL A 8 42.32 22.67 22.87
C VAL A 8 42.25 23.94 23.72
N TRP A 9 41.85 23.78 24.98
CA TRP A 9 41.76 24.85 25.97
C TRP A 9 42.96 24.76 26.91
N SER A 10 43.88 25.73 26.83
CA SER A 10 45.06 25.80 27.70
C SER A 10 45.00 26.97 28.68
N GLU A 11 45.68 26.83 29.81
CA GLU A 11 45.81 27.91 30.79
C GLU A 11 46.45 29.16 30.16
N GLY A 12 45.92 30.35 30.52
CA GLY A 12 46.43 31.64 30.02
C GLY A 12 46.02 32.00 28.59
N GLN A 13 45.17 31.18 27.93
CA GLN A 13 44.72 31.45 26.56
C GLN A 13 43.68 32.58 26.51
N PHE A 14 43.83 33.50 25.54
CA PHE A 14 42.85 34.55 25.27
C PHE A 14 41.65 33.98 24.50
N LEU A 15 40.43 34.33 24.93
CA LEU A 15 39.19 33.87 24.32
C LEU A 15 38.92 34.60 23.01
N LEU A 16 38.83 33.83 21.92
CA LEU A 16 38.54 34.33 20.58
C LEU A 16 37.18 33.78 20.11
N PRO A 17 36.33 34.55 19.38
CA PRO A 17 35.07 34.04 18.84
C PRO A 17 35.22 32.75 18.04
N GLN A 18 36.34 32.62 17.30
CA GLN A 18 36.69 31.45 16.51
C GLN A 18 36.79 30.17 17.35
N MET A 19 37.18 30.27 18.63
CA MET A 19 37.23 29.10 19.51
C MET A 19 35.83 28.57 19.80
N PHE A 20 34.85 29.44 20.03
CA PHE A 20 33.47 29.02 20.28
C PHE A 20 32.81 28.49 19.00
N GLN A 21 33.02 29.15 17.86
CA GLN A 21 32.53 28.68 16.55
C GLN A 21 33.10 27.29 16.20
N GLN A 22 34.40 27.07 16.44
CA GLN A 22 35.04 25.78 16.18
C GLN A 22 34.57 24.70 17.16
N GLN A 23 34.38 25.05 18.43
CA GLN A 23 33.82 24.14 19.43
C GLN A 23 32.40 23.69 19.04
N GLU A 24 31.55 24.61 18.59
CA GLU A 24 30.19 24.32 18.11
C GLU A 24 30.22 23.39 16.89
N ARG A 25 31.03 23.71 15.87
CA ARG A 25 31.24 22.83 14.70
C ARG A 25 31.65 21.41 15.10
N TYR A 26 32.63 21.28 15.99
CA TYR A 26 33.09 19.97 16.46
C TYR A 26 31.96 19.20 17.15
N LEU A 27 31.17 19.85 18.01
CA LEU A 27 30.06 19.20 18.72
C LEU A 27 28.95 18.77 17.75
N GLU A 28 28.52 19.66 16.86
CA GLU A 28 27.53 19.35 15.81
C GLU A 28 27.99 18.19 14.93
N HIS A 29 29.27 18.20 14.52
CA HIS A 29 29.87 17.14 13.73
C HIS A 29 29.85 15.79 14.45
N VAL A 30 30.23 15.75 15.73
CA VAL A 30 30.19 14.53 16.54
C VAL A 30 28.75 14.03 16.72
N MET A 31 27.79 14.92 16.94
CA MET A 31 26.37 14.57 17.04
C MET A 31 25.84 13.96 15.75
N HIS A 32 26.16 14.56 14.60
CA HIS A 32 25.78 14.03 13.30
C HIS A 32 26.42 12.66 13.04
N TYR A 33 27.74 12.53 13.19
CA TYR A 33 28.46 11.28 12.95
C TYR A 33 28.04 10.14 13.88
N ARG A 34 27.67 10.45 15.13
CA ARG A 34 27.11 9.46 16.05
C ARG A 34 25.72 8.99 15.63
N SER A 35 24.98 9.81 14.90
CA SER A 35 23.60 9.51 14.47
C SER A 35 23.54 8.72 13.16
N LEU A 36 24.53 8.87 12.27
CA LEU A 36 24.60 8.18 10.97
C LEU A 36 24.41 6.64 11.05
N PRO A 37 24.99 5.91 12.03
CA PRO A 37 24.83 4.46 12.10
C PRO A 37 23.45 3.98 12.55
N LEU A 38 22.59 4.87 13.08
CA LEU A 38 21.28 4.49 13.62
C LEU A 38 20.28 4.15 12.50
N THR A 39 20.31 4.89 11.41
CA THR A 39 19.46 4.67 10.23
C THR A 39 20.00 5.46 9.05
N PRO A 40 19.97 4.93 7.81
CA PRO A 40 20.29 5.71 6.61
C PRO A 40 19.20 6.75 6.26
N PHE A 41 18.02 6.66 6.89
CA PHE A 41 16.84 7.50 6.63
C PHE A 41 16.61 8.54 7.74
N PHE A 42 17.70 9.11 8.29
CA PHE A 42 17.66 10.06 9.40
C PHE A 42 17.22 11.47 9.01
N TRP A 43 17.12 11.76 7.71
CA TRP A 43 16.90 13.09 7.15
C TRP A 43 15.56 13.16 6.41
N GLY A 44 15.10 14.37 6.10
CA GLY A 44 13.78 14.63 5.54
C GLY A 44 12.90 15.42 6.50
N PHE A 45 11.61 15.54 6.18
CA PHE A 45 10.63 16.20 7.02
C PHE A 45 10.13 15.26 8.12
N SER A 46 10.12 15.73 9.37
CA SER A 46 9.32 15.12 10.44
C SER A 46 7.88 15.63 10.43
N HIS A 47 7.68 16.86 9.94
CA HIS A 47 6.38 17.49 9.75
C HIS A 47 6.47 18.56 8.65
N TYR A 48 5.43 18.73 7.85
CA TYR A 48 5.34 19.80 6.86
C TYR A 48 3.89 20.13 6.54
N ASN A 49 3.59 21.42 6.32
CA ASN A 49 2.25 21.87 5.99
C ASN A 49 2.32 23.03 5.00
N ILE A 50 1.81 22.78 3.79
CA ILE A 50 1.70 23.79 2.73
C ILE A 50 0.35 24.50 2.88
N ASP A 51 0.35 25.82 2.79
CA ASP A 51 -0.88 26.61 2.85
C ASP A 51 -1.72 26.47 1.57
N GLY A 52 -2.77 25.67 1.63
CA GLY A 52 -3.71 25.49 0.52
C GLY A 52 -4.43 26.78 0.10
N GLU A 53 -4.65 27.74 1.01
CA GLU A 53 -5.28 29.02 0.66
C GLU A 53 -4.32 29.91 -0.14
N ALA A 54 -3.01 29.85 0.18
CA ALA A 54 -1.99 30.58 -0.55
C ALA A 54 -1.84 30.09 -2.00
N LEU A 55 -2.06 28.79 -2.24
CA LEU A 55 -2.05 28.22 -3.60
C LEU A 55 -3.13 28.83 -4.50
N ASN A 56 -4.27 29.26 -3.92
CA ASN A 56 -5.34 29.93 -4.67
C ASN A 56 -4.97 31.34 -5.15
N ILE A 57 -3.93 31.95 -4.57
CA ILE A 57 -3.46 33.30 -4.91
C ILE A 57 -2.07 33.29 -5.56
N GLY A 58 -1.64 32.17 -6.14
CA GLY A 58 -0.39 32.11 -6.87
C GLY A 58 0.88 32.06 -6.00
N LYS A 59 0.77 31.68 -4.72
CA LYS A 59 1.91 31.61 -3.79
C LYS A 59 2.05 30.23 -3.14
N LEU A 60 3.29 29.78 -3.02
CA LEU A 60 3.66 28.65 -2.18
C LEU A 60 4.17 29.16 -0.83
N ILE A 61 3.47 28.77 0.25
CA ILE A 61 3.77 29.16 1.62
C ILE A 61 3.77 27.91 2.50
N LEU A 62 4.74 27.80 3.41
CA LEU A 62 4.71 26.81 4.49
C LEU A 62 4.09 27.43 5.74
N LYS A 63 3.17 26.72 6.39
CA LYS A 63 2.64 27.11 7.72
C LYS A 63 3.53 26.61 8.86
N GLU A 64 4.13 25.45 8.64
CA GLU A 64 4.99 24.76 9.59
C GLU A 64 5.85 23.77 8.81
N ALA A 65 7.10 23.61 9.24
CA ALA A 65 8.00 22.60 8.72
C ALA A 65 9.08 22.28 9.75
N SER A 66 9.25 21.00 10.04
CA SER A 66 10.34 20.50 10.87
C SER A 66 10.98 19.28 10.25
N GLY A 67 12.25 19.07 10.53
CA GLY A 67 12.99 17.95 9.97
C GLY A 67 14.49 18.10 10.11
N ILE A 68 15.21 17.31 9.32
CA ILE A 68 16.67 17.24 9.30
C ILE A 68 17.13 17.29 7.85
N PHE A 69 18.05 18.20 7.52
CA PHE A 69 18.71 18.22 6.21
C PHE A 69 19.70 17.05 6.07
N PRO A 70 20.07 16.63 4.84
CA PRO A 70 21.03 15.54 4.61
C PRO A 70 22.38 15.71 5.31
N ASP A 71 22.81 16.94 5.59
CA ASP A 71 24.03 17.25 6.35
C ASP A 71 23.89 17.12 7.88
N GLY A 72 22.72 16.68 8.36
CA GLY A 72 22.40 16.52 9.76
C GLY A 72 21.81 17.74 10.44
N THR A 73 21.66 18.87 9.74
CA THR A 73 21.15 20.09 10.38
C THR A 73 19.66 20.00 10.65
N PRO A 74 19.22 20.07 11.91
CA PRO A 74 17.80 20.10 12.25
C PRO A 74 17.21 21.48 11.95
N PHE A 75 15.91 21.52 11.67
CA PHE A 75 15.14 22.74 11.60
C PHE A 75 13.74 22.53 12.20
N ASN A 76 13.19 23.58 12.79
CA ASN A 76 11.79 23.64 13.22
C ASN A 76 11.28 25.07 13.02
N ALA A 77 10.41 25.26 12.05
CA ALA A 77 9.82 26.54 11.69
C ALA A 77 8.29 26.47 11.87
N PRO A 78 7.66 27.43 12.57
CA PRO A 78 8.22 28.70 13.05
C PRO A 78 8.92 28.67 14.42
N ASP A 79 8.89 27.55 15.16
CA ASP A 79 9.26 27.54 16.59
C ASP A 79 10.69 28.02 16.91
N HIS A 80 11.70 27.48 16.21
CA HIS A 80 13.12 27.79 16.44
C HIS A 80 13.71 28.68 15.35
N THR A 81 13.11 28.68 14.17
CA THR A 81 13.56 29.47 13.03
C THR A 81 12.36 30.01 12.25
N PRO A 82 12.45 31.20 11.66
CA PRO A 82 11.39 31.72 10.81
C PRO A 82 11.07 30.78 9.64
N LEU A 83 9.81 30.79 9.20
CA LEU A 83 9.39 30.16 7.95
C LEU A 83 10.13 30.81 6.76
N PRO A 84 10.42 30.05 5.69
CA PRO A 84 11.02 30.63 4.50
C PRO A 84 10.08 31.70 3.90
N PRO A 85 10.63 32.73 3.23
CA PRO A 85 9.82 33.69 2.50
C PRO A 85 8.89 32.99 1.48
N PRO A 86 7.64 33.48 1.31
CA PRO A 86 6.72 32.98 0.28
C PRO A 86 7.35 32.95 -1.11
N LEU A 87 7.15 31.86 -1.85
CA LEU A 87 7.54 31.78 -3.26
C LEU A 87 6.33 32.10 -4.14
N THR A 88 6.43 33.16 -4.94
CA THR A 88 5.42 33.43 -5.97
C THR A 88 5.68 32.50 -7.15
N ILE A 89 4.65 31.75 -7.57
CA ILE A 89 4.79 30.79 -8.66
C ILE A 89 4.64 31.51 -10.00
N LEU A 90 5.63 31.32 -10.87
CA LEU A 90 5.71 31.90 -12.20
C LEU A 90 5.63 30.78 -13.24
N PRO A 91 5.32 31.08 -14.51
CA PRO A 91 5.23 30.06 -15.57
C PRO A 91 6.48 29.20 -15.71
N GLU A 92 7.66 29.73 -15.42
CA GLU A 92 8.93 28.98 -15.42
C GLU A 92 9.00 27.87 -14.37
N HIS A 93 8.23 27.96 -13.28
CA HIS A 93 8.17 26.95 -12.22
C HIS A 93 7.25 25.77 -12.59
N LEU A 94 6.48 25.84 -13.69
CA LEU A 94 5.60 24.77 -14.12
C LEU A 94 6.41 23.48 -14.40
N ASN A 95 5.90 22.34 -13.91
CA ASN A 95 6.55 21.04 -13.95
C ASN A 95 7.91 20.97 -13.22
N GLN A 96 8.25 21.97 -12.41
CA GLN A 96 9.45 21.93 -11.57
C GLN A 96 9.12 21.49 -10.15
N GLN A 97 10.06 20.76 -9.55
CA GLN A 97 10.05 20.48 -8.13
C GLN A 97 10.53 21.74 -7.38
N ILE A 98 9.81 22.10 -6.31
CA ILE A 98 10.22 23.11 -5.36
C ILE A 98 10.82 22.41 -4.14
N CYS A 99 11.94 22.93 -3.66
CA CYS A 99 12.67 22.42 -2.52
C CYS A 99 12.67 23.44 -1.37
N LEU A 100 12.60 22.95 -0.15
CA LEU A 100 13.07 23.71 1.01
C LEU A 100 14.59 23.62 1.05
N ALA A 101 15.28 24.74 1.04
CA ALA A 101 16.72 24.79 0.89
C ALA A 101 17.40 25.60 2.00
N VAL A 102 18.64 25.22 2.30
CA VAL A 102 19.54 25.92 3.22
C VAL A 102 20.93 26.04 2.59
N PRO A 103 21.68 27.14 2.81
CA PRO A 103 23.03 27.26 2.25
C PRO A 103 24.01 26.21 2.82
N VAL A 104 24.88 25.68 1.97
CA VAL A 104 25.96 24.74 2.36
C VAL A 104 26.98 25.45 3.26
N ARG A 105 27.47 24.77 4.29
CA ARG A 105 28.63 25.24 5.07
C ARG A 105 29.91 24.88 4.34
N ALA A 106 30.70 25.87 3.96
CA ALA A 106 32.00 25.66 3.32
C ALA A 106 33.14 26.23 4.18
N PRO A 107 34.35 25.64 4.13
CA PRO A 107 35.51 26.26 4.74
C PRO A 107 35.75 27.66 4.15
N ASN A 108 36.09 28.61 5.02
CA ASN A 108 36.37 30.01 4.65
C ASN A 108 35.18 30.80 4.06
N SER A 109 33.95 30.27 4.13
CA SER A 109 32.74 31.03 3.80
C SER A 109 32.16 31.71 5.04
N GLU A 110 31.44 32.81 4.83
CA GLU A 110 30.61 33.41 5.87
C GLU A 110 29.49 32.43 6.28
N GLU A 111 29.44 32.02 7.54
CA GLU A 111 28.37 31.15 8.06
C GLU A 111 27.18 31.95 8.58
N THR A 112 27.42 33.16 9.09
CA THR A 112 26.43 34.02 9.73
C THR A 112 26.50 35.42 9.15
N THR A 113 25.37 35.93 8.66
CA THR A 113 25.25 37.31 8.19
C THR A 113 24.58 38.20 9.23
N PHE A 114 25.12 39.39 9.41
CA PHE A 114 24.60 40.43 10.31
C PHE A 114 23.67 41.40 9.58
N ASP A 115 23.69 41.39 8.26
CA ASP A 115 22.86 42.23 7.41
C ASP A 115 21.68 41.42 6.87
N ASN A 116 20.54 42.07 6.62
CA ASN A 116 19.38 41.45 5.99
C ASN A 116 19.54 41.30 4.46
N ASN A 117 20.74 40.96 3.98
CA ASN A 117 21.01 40.79 2.55
C ASN A 117 20.39 39.49 2.02
N PRO A 118 19.38 39.54 1.12
CA PRO A 118 18.80 38.35 0.53
C PRO A 118 19.77 37.58 -0.38
N GLU A 119 20.86 38.18 -0.87
CA GLU A 119 21.81 37.46 -1.72
C GLU A 119 22.93 36.76 -0.93
N SER A 120 23.01 36.98 0.38
CA SER A 120 24.01 36.30 1.21
C SER A 120 23.79 34.77 1.18
N LEU A 121 24.87 34.02 1.03
CA LEU A 121 24.91 32.56 1.18
C LEU A 121 25.27 32.13 2.61
N ALA A 122 25.27 33.05 3.57
CA ALA A 122 25.40 32.71 4.98
C ALA A 122 24.23 31.80 5.38
N ARG A 123 24.55 30.72 6.09
CA ARG A 123 23.57 29.74 6.56
C ARG A 123 22.66 30.31 7.64
N PHE A 124 23.17 31.25 8.41
CA PHE A 124 22.49 31.84 9.54
C PHE A 124 22.33 33.36 9.38
N SER A 125 21.27 33.93 9.96
CA SER A 125 21.08 35.38 10.13
C SER A 125 20.94 35.72 11.61
N VAL A 126 21.51 36.86 12.00
CA VAL A 126 21.45 37.35 13.38
C VAL A 126 20.09 37.92 13.74
N HIS A 127 19.66 37.71 14.97
CA HIS A 127 18.58 38.42 15.64
C HIS A 127 18.94 38.67 17.10
N GLU A 128 18.26 39.62 17.76
CA GLU A 128 18.51 39.95 19.16
C GLU A 128 17.39 39.41 20.05
N HIS A 129 17.76 38.82 21.19
CA HIS A 129 16.80 38.30 22.16
C HIS A 129 17.31 38.43 23.60
N ASP A 130 16.41 38.78 24.51
CA ASP A 130 16.70 38.87 25.94
C ASP A 130 16.72 37.47 26.58
N ILE A 131 17.91 37.01 26.96
CA ILE A 131 18.10 35.71 27.62
C ILE A 131 18.27 35.89 29.12
N ARG A 132 17.43 35.20 29.88
CA ARG A 132 17.53 35.13 31.35
C ARG A 132 18.63 34.18 31.77
N ASP A 133 19.40 34.58 32.78
CA ASP A 133 20.31 33.70 33.49
C ASP A 133 19.49 32.59 34.19
N ALA A 134 19.89 31.33 33.97
CA ALA A 134 19.25 30.16 34.56
C ALA A 134 19.69 29.89 36.01
N ASN A 135 20.66 30.63 36.54
CA ASN A 135 21.09 30.53 37.93
C ASN A 135 20.16 31.28 38.89
N SER A 136 20.00 30.77 40.11
CA SER A 136 19.15 31.38 41.15
C SER A 136 19.61 32.77 41.61
N LEU A 137 20.87 33.13 41.33
CA LEU A 137 21.49 34.43 41.64
C LEU A 137 21.62 35.34 40.40
N GLY A 138 20.89 35.02 39.33
CA GLY A 138 20.99 35.71 38.05
C GLY A 138 20.64 37.21 38.12
N ARG A 139 21.31 38.02 37.30
CA ARG A 139 21.17 39.48 37.28
C ARG A 139 20.13 40.01 36.28
N GLY A 140 19.02 39.28 36.11
CA GLY A 140 17.99 39.60 35.11
C GLY A 140 18.34 39.12 33.70
N ALA A 141 17.51 39.47 32.71
CA ALA A 141 17.76 39.12 31.31
C ALA A 141 18.85 40.00 30.70
N GLN A 142 19.62 39.46 29.76
CA GLN A 142 20.63 40.16 28.96
C GLN A 142 20.30 40.02 27.49
N LEU A 143 20.42 41.11 26.75
CA LEU A 143 20.24 41.12 25.31
C LEU A 143 21.43 40.40 24.65
N LEU A 144 21.15 39.29 23.95
CA LEU A 144 22.14 38.53 23.20
C LEU A 144 21.80 38.52 21.71
N GLN A 145 22.86 38.48 20.89
CA GLN A 145 22.75 38.17 19.47
C GLN A 145 22.72 36.67 19.28
N LEU A 146 21.60 36.18 18.80
CA LEU A 146 21.34 34.79 18.47
C LEU A 146 21.20 34.65 16.95
N SER A 147 21.08 33.43 16.45
CA SER A 147 20.96 33.18 15.02
C SER A 147 19.79 32.27 14.67
N HIS A 148 19.18 32.53 13.51
CA HIS A 148 18.20 31.64 12.90
C HIS A 148 18.74 31.02 11.61
N LEU A 149 18.22 29.85 11.26
CA LEU A 149 18.55 29.19 10.01
C LEU A 149 17.87 29.90 8.84
N ARG A 150 18.63 30.17 7.78
CA ARG A 150 18.10 30.86 6.58
C ARG A 150 17.51 29.85 5.60
N LEU A 151 16.25 29.53 5.83
CA LEU A 151 15.46 28.66 4.96
C LEU A 151 14.96 29.40 3.71
N ARG A 152 14.93 28.72 2.56
CA ARG A 152 14.33 29.24 1.31
C ARG A 152 13.50 28.20 0.60
N LEU A 153 12.48 28.67 -0.11
CA LEU A 153 11.81 27.89 -1.15
C LEU A 153 12.49 28.18 -2.48
N LEU A 154 13.10 27.17 -3.10
CA LEU A 154 13.80 27.30 -4.37
C LEU A 154 13.30 26.24 -5.36
N PRO A 155 13.12 26.58 -6.64
CA PRO A 155 12.95 25.56 -7.67
C PRO A 155 14.22 24.70 -7.74
N GLU A 156 14.08 23.42 -8.07
CA GLU A 156 15.18 22.45 -8.13
C GLU A 156 16.34 22.95 -9.01
N LYS A 157 16.04 23.63 -10.12
CA LYS A 157 17.07 24.22 -10.99
C LYS A 157 17.91 25.32 -10.34
N ALA A 158 17.38 25.99 -9.31
CA ALA A 158 18.09 27.01 -8.55
C ALA A 158 18.87 26.44 -7.35
N VAL A 159 18.69 25.16 -7.01
CA VAL A 159 19.47 24.46 -5.99
C VAL A 159 20.83 24.07 -6.59
N THR A 160 21.73 25.05 -6.67
CA THR A 160 23.13 24.84 -7.09
C THR A 160 23.95 24.19 -5.97
N GLY A 161 25.24 23.93 -6.21
CA GLY A 161 26.16 23.39 -5.19
C GLY A 161 26.36 24.27 -3.95
N ALA A 162 25.80 25.48 -3.93
CA ALA A 162 25.75 26.36 -2.76
C ALA A 162 24.59 26.04 -1.80
N TRP A 163 23.66 25.17 -2.20
CA TRP A 163 22.43 24.86 -1.45
C TRP A 163 22.30 23.37 -1.17
N ILE A 164 21.68 23.07 -0.03
CA ILE A 164 21.18 21.74 0.31
C ILE A 164 19.67 21.82 0.23
N GLY A 165 19.07 21.06 -0.69
CA GLY A 165 17.63 21.04 -0.92
C GLY A 165 16.96 19.78 -0.39
N LEU A 166 15.82 19.96 0.28
CA LEU A 166 14.83 18.93 0.56
C LEU A 166 13.65 19.11 -0.42
N PRO A 167 13.39 18.13 -1.31
CA PRO A 167 12.19 18.13 -2.14
C PRO A 167 10.94 18.37 -1.31
N LEU A 168 10.09 19.33 -1.67
CA LEU A 168 8.88 19.65 -0.94
C LEU A 168 7.62 19.28 -1.74
N THR A 169 7.50 19.81 -2.96
CA THR A 169 6.35 19.59 -3.83
C THR A 169 6.72 19.86 -5.28
N ARG A 170 5.84 19.54 -6.22
CA ARG A 170 6.00 19.83 -7.65
C ARG A 170 4.80 20.60 -8.17
N ILE A 171 5.06 21.64 -8.94
CA ILE A 171 4.00 22.44 -9.57
C ILE A 171 3.51 21.72 -10.82
N THR A 172 2.22 21.38 -10.88
CA THR A 172 1.61 20.64 -11.99
C THR A 172 0.75 21.53 -12.88
N GLY A 173 0.18 22.60 -12.33
CA GLY A 173 -0.70 23.51 -13.06
C GLY A 173 -0.57 24.95 -12.59
N LEU A 174 -0.73 25.87 -13.53
CA LEU A 174 -0.94 27.29 -13.26
C LEU A 174 -2.19 27.71 -14.02
N ASN A 175 -3.28 27.92 -13.30
CA ASN A 175 -4.57 28.23 -13.87
C ASN A 175 -4.66 29.71 -14.28
N PRO A 176 -5.50 30.07 -15.28
CA PRO A 176 -5.66 31.46 -15.71
C PRO A 176 -6.19 32.41 -14.62
N ASP A 177 -6.86 31.88 -13.61
CA ASP A 177 -7.36 32.61 -12.44
C ASP A 177 -6.26 32.86 -11.37
N GLY A 178 -5.03 32.37 -11.60
CA GLY A 178 -3.90 32.49 -10.69
C GLY A 178 -3.75 31.33 -9.69
N ARG A 179 -4.67 30.34 -9.70
CA ARG A 179 -4.56 29.17 -8.82
C ARG A 179 -3.44 28.24 -9.28
N ILE A 180 -2.68 27.72 -8.31
CA ILE A 180 -1.63 26.74 -8.53
C ILE A 180 -2.15 25.34 -8.19
N ASP A 181 -1.88 24.38 -9.07
CA ASP A 181 -2.05 22.96 -8.76
C ASP A 181 -0.69 22.34 -8.45
N ILE A 182 -0.66 21.51 -7.41
CA ILE A 182 0.54 20.79 -6.97
C ILE A 182 0.36 19.29 -7.15
N ASP A 183 1.47 18.57 -7.23
CA ASP A 183 1.49 17.13 -7.33
C ASP A 183 1.16 16.46 -5.99
N HIS A 184 -0.01 15.84 -5.91
CA HIS A 184 -0.43 15.08 -4.72
C HIS A 184 0.22 13.69 -4.63
N ASP A 185 0.80 13.20 -5.73
CA ASP A 185 1.55 11.94 -5.76
C ASP A 185 3.03 12.14 -5.40
N LEU A 186 3.46 13.36 -5.11
CA LEU A 186 4.79 13.63 -4.59
C LEU A 186 4.78 13.57 -3.06
N ILE A 187 5.38 12.52 -2.52
CA ILE A 187 5.70 12.43 -1.09
C ILE A 187 7.14 12.89 -0.91
N PRO A 188 7.41 13.99 -0.17
CA PRO A 188 8.76 14.44 0.10
C PRO A 188 9.54 13.39 0.91
N PRO A 189 10.88 13.46 0.99
CA PRO A 189 11.62 12.63 1.92
C PRO A 189 11.17 12.95 3.34
N ILE A 190 10.66 11.95 4.05
CA ILE A 190 10.13 12.09 5.41
C ILE A 190 10.82 11.11 6.35
N ILE A 191 11.14 11.58 7.56
CA ILE A 191 11.83 10.79 8.60
C ILE A 191 10.87 9.77 9.20
N ASN A 192 9.60 10.13 9.30
CA ASN A 192 8.54 9.26 9.79
C ASN A 192 7.37 9.28 8.81
N TYR A 193 6.70 8.15 8.62
CA TYR A 193 5.59 8.06 7.66
C TYR A 193 4.36 8.88 8.08
N GLN A 194 4.22 9.22 9.38
CA GLN A 194 3.10 10.02 9.90
C GLN A 194 3.11 11.47 9.38
N ALA A 195 4.27 11.95 8.91
CA ALA A 195 4.40 13.23 8.22
C ALA A 195 3.62 13.26 6.88
N SER A 196 3.27 12.11 6.30
CA SER A 196 2.46 12.02 5.08
C SER A 196 1.05 11.50 5.39
N SER A 197 0.06 12.37 5.22
CA SER A 197 -1.36 12.00 5.35
C SER A 197 -1.74 10.85 4.41
N LEU A 198 -1.20 10.85 3.19
CA LEU A 198 -1.42 9.81 2.18
C LEU A 198 -0.95 8.43 2.65
N MET A 199 0.23 8.35 3.28
CA MET A 199 0.73 7.09 3.84
C MET A 199 -0.13 6.60 5.00
N CYS A 200 -0.57 7.51 5.88
CA CYS A 200 -1.50 7.18 6.95
C CYS A 200 -2.82 6.62 6.41
N THR A 201 -3.35 7.21 5.32
CA THR A 201 -4.54 6.69 4.63
C THR A 201 -4.32 5.30 4.07
N TRP A 202 -3.21 5.05 3.38
CA TRP A 202 -2.88 3.71 2.88
C TRP A 202 -2.77 2.67 3.99
N LEU A 203 -2.09 3.01 5.09
CA LEU A 203 -1.93 2.10 6.23
C LEU A 203 -3.28 1.79 6.89
N SER A 204 -4.13 2.81 7.10
CA SER A 204 -5.48 2.61 7.63
C SER A 204 -6.29 1.69 6.73
N TRP A 205 -6.26 1.95 5.42
CA TRP A 205 -7.01 1.16 4.45
C TRP A 205 -6.58 -0.30 4.38
N ILE A 206 -5.26 -0.56 4.35
CA ILE A 206 -4.73 -1.93 4.37
C ILE A 206 -5.15 -2.63 5.67
N ASN A 207 -5.08 -1.95 6.81
CA ASN A 207 -5.48 -2.51 8.10
C ASN A 207 -6.98 -2.88 8.13
N ASP A 208 -7.85 -1.98 7.65
CA ASP A 208 -9.29 -2.24 7.55
C ASP A 208 -9.58 -3.42 6.62
N LEU A 209 -8.85 -3.54 5.51
CA LEU A 209 -8.98 -4.66 4.58
C LEU A 209 -8.50 -5.97 5.21
N ILE A 210 -7.38 -5.96 5.94
CA ILE A 210 -6.89 -7.14 6.67
C ILE A 210 -7.94 -7.59 7.69
N ARG A 211 -8.48 -6.68 8.50
CA ARG A 211 -9.51 -7.01 9.50
C ARG A 211 -10.73 -7.65 8.85
N MET A 212 -11.27 -7.03 7.80
CA MET A 212 -12.42 -7.57 7.07
C MET A 212 -12.16 -9.00 6.56
N ARG A 213 -10.96 -9.26 6.02
CA ARG A 213 -10.60 -10.60 5.52
C ARG A 213 -10.36 -11.60 6.65
N ALA A 214 -9.76 -11.16 7.76
CA ALA A 214 -9.54 -12.00 8.94
C ALA A 214 -10.86 -12.42 9.59
N ASP A 215 -11.79 -11.48 9.78
CA ASP A 215 -13.12 -11.74 10.33
C ASP A 215 -13.89 -12.75 9.47
N SER A 216 -13.91 -12.55 8.15
CA SER A 216 -14.57 -13.47 7.22
C SER A 216 -13.94 -14.88 7.23
N LEU A 217 -12.62 -15.00 7.34
CA LEU A 217 -11.95 -16.29 7.51
C LEU A 217 -12.29 -16.93 8.87
N ALA A 218 -12.33 -16.15 9.94
CA ALA A 218 -12.63 -16.64 11.28
C ALA A 218 -14.08 -17.14 11.41
N GLU A 219 -15.06 -16.40 10.89
CA GLU A 219 -16.47 -16.81 10.82
C GLU A 219 -16.63 -18.13 10.06
N ARG A 220 -15.97 -18.25 8.90
CA ARG A 220 -15.98 -19.48 8.12
C ARG A 220 -15.39 -20.66 8.89
N LEU A 221 -14.23 -20.48 9.53
CA LEU A 221 -13.53 -21.53 10.25
C LEU A 221 -14.23 -21.96 11.55
N THR A 222 -15.05 -21.08 12.15
CA THR A 222 -15.84 -21.40 13.35
C THR A 222 -17.20 -22.03 13.01
N GLY A 223 -17.59 -22.09 11.72
CA GLY A 223 -18.82 -22.73 11.27
C GLY A 223 -20.08 -21.93 11.59
N SER A 224 -19.97 -20.61 11.83
CA SER A 224 -21.13 -19.73 12.06
C SER A 224 -21.89 -19.39 10.78
N ASP A 225 -21.30 -19.65 9.61
CA ASP A 225 -21.98 -19.51 8.32
C ASP A 225 -22.96 -20.67 8.09
N SER A 226 -24.25 -20.36 8.19
CA SER A 226 -25.38 -21.26 7.94
C SER A 226 -25.54 -21.72 6.48
N HIS A 227 -24.57 -21.42 5.61
CA HIS A 227 -24.59 -21.71 4.18
C HIS A 227 -23.49 -22.71 3.80
N GLY A 228 -23.78 -23.99 4.03
CA GLY A 228 -22.99 -25.10 3.52
C GLY A 228 -21.74 -25.39 4.34
N HIS A 229 -21.65 -26.61 4.87
CA HIS A 229 -20.44 -27.13 5.49
C HIS A 229 -19.36 -27.38 4.41
N GLU A 230 -18.79 -26.32 3.82
CA GLU A 230 -17.53 -26.48 3.09
C GLU A 230 -16.42 -26.70 4.12
N ALA A 231 -15.81 -27.89 4.09
CA ALA A 231 -14.73 -28.23 5.01
C ALA A 231 -13.61 -27.17 4.93
N ALA A 232 -13.28 -26.58 6.08
CA ALA A 232 -12.16 -25.65 6.21
C ALA A 232 -10.87 -26.29 5.66
N GLU A 233 -10.26 -25.64 4.67
CA GLU A 233 -8.98 -26.10 4.14
C GLU A 233 -7.83 -25.64 5.04
N VAL A 234 -6.70 -26.38 5.03
CA VAL A 234 -5.49 -25.97 5.76
C VAL A 234 -5.00 -24.58 5.31
N SER A 235 -5.21 -24.24 4.04
CA SER A 235 -4.92 -22.93 3.45
C SER A 235 -5.66 -21.79 4.17
N ASP A 236 -6.92 -22.01 4.58
CA ASP A 236 -7.73 -21.00 5.29
C ASP A 236 -7.14 -20.67 6.67
N TYR A 237 -6.70 -21.69 7.41
CA TYR A 237 -6.03 -21.49 8.70
C TYR A 237 -4.69 -20.75 8.54
N LEU A 238 -3.91 -21.10 7.52
CA LEU A 238 -2.62 -20.46 7.26
C LEU A 238 -2.78 -19.01 6.81
N LEU A 239 -3.77 -18.72 5.95
CA LEU A 239 -4.14 -17.35 5.58
C LEU A 239 -4.60 -16.55 6.80
N LEU A 240 -5.49 -17.11 7.62
CA LEU A 240 -5.93 -16.44 8.85
C LEU A 240 -4.76 -16.19 9.80
N GLN A 241 -3.82 -17.12 9.94
CA GLN A 241 -2.61 -16.93 10.74
C GLN A 241 -1.76 -15.75 10.24
N ILE A 242 -1.62 -15.58 8.92
CA ILE A 242 -0.92 -14.44 8.33
C ILE A 242 -1.61 -13.15 8.72
N LEU A 243 -2.93 -13.06 8.51
CA LEU A 243 -3.71 -11.85 8.81
C LEU A 243 -3.68 -11.51 10.31
N ASN A 244 -3.87 -12.50 11.18
CA ASN A 244 -3.81 -12.34 12.64
C ASN A 244 -2.45 -11.89 13.16
N ARG A 245 -1.36 -12.13 12.42
CA ARG A 245 -0.03 -11.61 12.75
C ARG A 245 0.12 -10.16 12.31
N PHE A 246 -0.32 -9.83 11.09
CA PHE A 246 -0.09 -8.51 10.50
C PHE A 246 -1.06 -7.44 10.99
N GLU A 247 -2.31 -7.77 11.33
CA GLU A 247 -3.28 -6.80 11.86
C GLU A 247 -2.77 -6.08 13.13
N PRO A 248 -2.44 -6.77 14.25
CA PRO A 248 -1.98 -6.10 15.46
C PRO A 248 -0.64 -5.37 15.25
N LEU A 249 0.22 -5.90 14.37
CA LEU A 249 1.47 -5.25 13.99
C LEU A 249 1.20 -3.90 13.32
N LEU A 250 0.34 -3.86 12.29
CA LEU A 250 0.01 -2.62 11.58
C LEU A 250 -0.72 -1.61 12.48
N ILE A 251 -1.58 -2.08 13.41
CA ILE A 251 -2.20 -1.23 14.44
C ILE A 251 -1.13 -0.57 15.33
N HIS A 252 -0.11 -1.31 15.75
CA HIS A 252 0.99 -0.77 16.54
C HIS A 252 1.84 0.22 15.73
N LEU A 253 2.20 -0.18 14.50
CA LEU A 253 3.00 0.63 13.60
C LEU A 253 2.32 1.98 13.40
N ALA A 254 1.01 2.02 13.12
CA ALA A 254 0.21 3.25 12.92
C ALA A 254 0.33 4.29 14.04
N LYS A 255 0.69 3.86 15.26
CA LYS A 255 0.84 4.73 16.44
C LYS A 255 2.30 5.15 16.70
N THR A 256 3.24 4.60 15.96
CA THR A 256 4.67 4.79 16.20
C THR A 256 5.31 5.56 15.03
N PRO A 257 6.06 6.65 15.30
CA PRO A 257 6.70 7.47 14.26
C PRO A 257 7.94 6.75 13.70
N LEU A 258 7.73 5.89 12.71
CA LEU A 258 8.78 5.08 12.08
C LEU A 258 9.07 5.54 10.66
N ALA A 259 10.28 5.27 10.18
CA ALA A 259 10.67 5.58 8.80
C ALA A 259 9.77 4.86 7.79
N PRO A 260 9.46 5.48 6.63
CA PRO A 260 8.62 4.85 5.61
C PRO A 260 9.19 3.54 5.05
N GLU A 261 10.51 3.34 5.11
CA GLU A 261 11.12 2.06 4.74
C GLU A 261 10.60 0.91 5.60
N VAL A 262 10.30 1.15 6.88
CA VAL A 262 9.76 0.11 7.77
C VAL A 262 8.40 -0.37 7.28
N LEU A 263 7.55 0.54 6.80
CA LEU A 263 6.27 0.19 6.18
C LEU A 263 6.50 -0.62 4.89
N TYR A 264 7.42 -0.18 4.04
CA TYR A 264 7.78 -0.91 2.82
C TYR A 264 8.27 -2.33 3.13
N ARG A 265 9.09 -2.52 4.16
CA ARG A 265 9.58 -3.83 4.59
C ARG A 265 8.45 -4.77 5.01
N TYR A 266 7.56 -4.34 5.90
CA TYR A 266 6.47 -5.19 6.39
C TYR A 266 5.41 -5.48 5.32
N LEU A 267 5.12 -4.51 4.44
CA LEU A 267 4.24 -4.78 3.30
C LEU A 267 4.86 -5.76 2.30
N SER A 268 6.19 -5.76 2.17
CA SER A 268 6.92 -6.71 1.31
C SER A 268 6.83 -8.14 1.86
N GLU A 269 6.98 -8.28 3.19
CA GLU A 269 6.78 -9.56 3.89
C GLU A 269 5.34 -10.06 3.71
N LEU A 270 4.33 -9.22 3.96
CA LEU A 270 2.93 -9.56 3.79
C LEU A 270 2.61 -9.99 2.35
N ALA A 271 3.05 -9.22 1.35
CA ALA A 271 2.84 -9.55 -0.05
C ALA A 271 3.49 -10.88 -0.43
N GLY A 272 4.71 -11.15 0.06
CA GLY A 272 5.42 -12.41 -0.14
C GLY A 272 4.66 -13.61 0.42
N GLU A 273 4.14 -13.50 1.64
CA GLU A 273 3.39 -14.57 2.28
C GLU A 273 2.02 -14.81 1.62
N LEU A 274 1.25 -13.76 1.35
CA LEU A 274 -0.05 -13.89 0.66
C LEU A 274 0.09 -14.48 -0.74
N SER A 275 1.15 -14.12 -1.47
CA SER A 275 1.39 -14.64 -2.83
C SER A 275 1.52 -16.16 -2.90
N THR A 276 1.93 -16.81 -1.80
CA THR A 276 2.02 -18.29 -1.74
C THR A 276 0.66 -18.96 -1.91
N TYR A 277 -0.43 -18.28 -1.56
CA TYR A 277 -1.78 -18.83 -1.61
C TYR A 277 -2.62 -18.20 -2.72
N VAL A 278 -2.45 -16.89 -2.93
CA VAL A 278 -3.29 -16.10 -3.84
C VAL A 278 -2.84 -16.19 -5.30
N ARG A 279 -1.57 -16.56 -5.57
CA ARG A 279 -1.04 -16.70 -6.94
C ARG A 279 -0.86 -18.17 -7.29
N PRO A 280 -1.92 -18.92 -7.68
CA PRO A 280 -1.87 -20.38 -7.81
C PRO A 280 -0.84 -20.86 -8.84
N GLN A 281 -0.56 -20.03 -9.86
CA GLN A 281 0.33 -20.33 -10.99
C GLN A 281 1.82 -20.22 -10.61
N THR A 282 2.20 -19.17 -9.88
CA THR A 282 3.62 -18.90 -9.57
C THR A 282 3.98 -19.19 -8.13
N ARG A 283 3.05 -19.00 -7.18
CA ARG A 283 3.28 -19.06 -5.73
C ARG A 283 4.38 -18.09 -5.26
N ARG A 284 4.65 -17.04 -6.03
CA ARG A 284 5.73 -16.07 -5.81
C ARG A 284 5.18 -14.65 -5.93
N PRO A 285 5.68 -13.70 -5.13
CA PRO A 285 5.29 -12.30 -5.26
C PRO A 285 5.68 -11.74 -6.62
N ALA A 286 4.91 -10.77 -7.08
CA ALA A 286 5.28 -9.97 -8.24
C ALA A 286 6.51 -9.09 -7.92
N GLU A 287 7.20 -8.65 -8.96
CA GLU A 287 8.24 -7.63 -8.81
C GLU A 287 7.59 -6.27 -8.56
N TYR A 288 8.01 -5.59 -7.49
CA TYR A 288 7.58 -4.25 -7.14
C TYR A 288 8.77 -3.28 -7.16
N LYS A 289 8.47 -1.98 -7.31
CA LYS A 289 9.49 -0.94 -7.40
C LYS A 289 10.26 -0.80 -6.08
N GLU A 290 11.58 -0.64 -6.18
CA GLU A 290 12.46 -0.45 -5.02
C GLU A 290 12.11 0.81 -4.21
N TYR A 291 12.30 0.73 -2.90
CA TYR A 291 12.22 1.89 -2.02
C TYR A 291 13.35 2.86 -2.28
N LYS A 292 13.00 4.12 -2.60
CA LYS A 292 13.94 5.24 -2.74
C LYS A 292 13.48 6.37 -1.85
N HIS A 293 14.27 6.71 -0.84
CA HIS A 293 13.87 7.69 0.18
C HIS A 293 13.53 9.07 -0.40
N LEU A 294 14.31 9.53 -1.38
CA LEU A 294 14.07 10.78 -2.12
C LEU A 294 12.74 10.81 -2.89
N THR A 295 12.25 9.65 -3.33
CA THR A 295 11.08 9.49 -4.19
C THR A 295 10.23 8.31 -3.70
N SER A 296 9.80 8.39 -2.43
CA SER A 296 9.25 7.25 -1.69
C SER A 296 7.92 6.74 -2.27
N TYR A 297 7.12 7.62 -2.89
CA TYR A 297 5.81 7.31 -3.45
C TYR A 297 5.84 6.10 -4.38
N ALA A 298 6.73 6.05 -5.37
CA ALA A 298 6.67 5.04 -6.43
C ALA A 298 6.89 3.62 -5.90
N GLY A 299 7.83 3.44 -4.95
CA GLY A 299 8.10 2.15 -4.32
C GLY A 299 6.96 1.70 -3.42
N LEU A 300 6.50 2.58 -2.53
CA LEU A 300 5.42 2.27 -1.60
C LEU A 300 4.07 2.06 -2.29
N LYS A 301 3.69 2.93 -3.23
CA LYS A 301 2.42 2.79 -3.95
C LYS A 301 2.33 1.47 -4.72
N SER A 302 3.42 1.09 -5.41
CA SER A 302 3.52 -0.19 -6.11
C SER A 302 3.24 -1.37 -5.19
N LEU A 303 3.70 -1.29 -3.94
CA LEU A 303 3.56 -2.36 -2.97
C LEU A 303 2.20 -2.33 -2.25
N VAL A 304 1.68 -1.13 -1.95
CA VAL A 304 0.32 -0.94 -1.43
C VAL A 304 -0.71 -1.53 -2.39
N ASP A 305 -0.57 -1.26 -3.69
CA ASP A 305 -1.47 -1.78 -4.73
C ASP A 305 -1.41 -3.31 -4.83
N GLU A 306 -0.21 -3.88 -4.74
CA GLU A 306 -0.01 -5.34 -4.74
C GLU A 306 -0.65 -5.98 -3.50
N VAL A 307 -0.41 -5.44 -2.30
CA VAL A 307 -1.01 -5.97 -1.07
C VAL A 307 -2.52 -5.86 -1.11
N GLN A 308 -3.07 -4.74 -1.59
CA GLN A 308 -4.50 -4.55 -1.74
C GLN A 308 -5.10 -5.57 -2.73
N PHE A 309 -4.45 -5.79 -3.88
CA PHE A 309 -4.86 -6.80 -4.84
C PHE A 309 -4.89 -8.20 -4.19
N LEU A 310 -3.80 -8.58 -3.51
CA LEU A 310 -3.68 -9.88 -2.85
C LEU A 310 -4.78 -10.06 -1.79
N LEU A 311 -4.97 -9.10 -0.90
CA LEU A 311 -6.02 -9.15 0.14
C LEU A 311 -7.43 -9.23 -0.44
N ASN A 312 -7.69 -8.60 -1.59
CA ASN A 312 -8.97 -8.74 -2.27
C ASN A 312 -9.19 -10.12 -2.88
N ALA A 313 -8.12 -10.77 -3.32
CA ALA A 313 -8.16 -12.11 -3.88
C ALA A 313 -8.06 -13.24 -2.84
N VAL A 314 -7.71 -12.96 -1.57
CA VAL A 314 -7.58 -13.96 -0.48
C VAL A 314 -8.82 -14.86 -0.32
N LEU A 315 -10.02 -14.32 -0.53
CA LEU A 315 -11.27 -15.10 -0.38
C LEU A 315 -11.79 -15.68 -1.70
N ILE A 316 -11.19 -15.33 -2.83
CA ILE A 316 -11.61 -15.86 -4.13
C ILE A 316 -11.08 -17.29 -4.24
N ARG A 317 -11.98 -18.27 -4.09
CA ARG A 317 -11.63 -19.67 -4.27
C ARG A 317 -11.40 -19.98 -5.75
N GLY A 318 -10.36 -20.77 -6.02
CA GLY A 318 -10.10 -21.35 -7.33
C GLY A 318 -11.21 -22.31 -7.79
N ALA A 319 -12.03 -22.82 -6.88
CA ALA A 319 -13.27 -23.53 -7.20
C ALA A 319 -14.36 -23.19 -6.17
N GLN A 320 -15.61 -23.14 -6.62
CA GLN A 320 -16.79 -22.86 -5.80
C GLN A 320 -17.80 -23.99 -5.98
N ARG A 321 -18.29 -24.56 -4.88
CA ARG A 321 -19.39 -25.52 -4.95
C ARG A 321 -20.69 -24.77 -5.26
N ILE A 322 -21.42 -25.26 -6.25
CA ILE A 322 -22.73 -24.74 -6.63
C ILE A 322 -23.77 -25.68 -6.03
N GLU A 323 -24.63 -25.14 -5.17
CA GLU A 323 -25.68 -25.91 -4.51
C GLU A 323 -26.71 -26.41 -5.54
N LEU A 324 -26.97 -27.73 -5.51
CA LEU A 324 -28.02 -28.37 -6.29
C LEU A 324 -29.23 -28.61 -5.37
N LYS A 325 -30.30 -27.86 -5.58
CA LYS A 325 -31.55 -27.97 -4.81
C LYS A 325 -32.54 -28.89 -5.50
N GLU A 326 -33.10 -29.82 -4.75
CA GLU A 326 -34.11 -30.73 -5.26
C GLU A 326 -35.42 -29.98 -5.55
N GLY A 327 -35.86 -30.06 -6.82
CA GLY A 327 -37.11 -29.54 -7.31
C GLY A 327 -38.13 -30.65 -7.56
N THR A 328 -39.19 -30.32 -8.29
CA THR A 328 -40.26 -31.28 -8.59
C THR A 328 -39.79 -32.34 -9.60
N TYR A 329 -40.27 -33.57 -9.46
CA TYR A 329 -40.03 -34.68 -10.40
C TYR A 329 -38.55 -35.07 -10.59
N GLY A 330 -37.73 -34.97 -9.53
CA GLY A 330 -36.33 -35.37 -9.59
C GLY A 330 -35.45 -34.44 -10.45
N ILE A 331 -35.83 -33.17 -10.55
CA ILE A 331 -35.01 -32.12 -11.18
C ILE A 331 -34.17 -31.46 -10.10
N LEU A 332 -32.85 -31.43 -10.29
CA LEU A 332 -31.92 -30.68 -9.45
C LEU A 332 -31.67 -29.31 -10.06
N ASN A 333 -31.93 -28.24 -9.30
CA ASN A 333 -31.77 -26.86 -9.75
C ASN A 333 -30.55 -26.21 -9.10
N ALA A 334 -29.76 -25.52 -9.92
CA ALA A 334 -28.68 -24.64 -9.49
C ALA A 334 -29.02 -23.21 -9.92
N VAL A 335 -28.86 -22.27 -9.00
CA VAL A 335 -28.99 -20.83 -9.28
C VAL A 335 -27.66 -20.18 -9.00
N VAL A 336 -27.09 -19.54 -10.01
CA VAL A 336 -25.80 -18.87 -9.94
C VAL A 336 -25.95 -17.49 -10.57
N ALA A 337 -25.38 -16.46 -9.94
CA ALA A 337 -25.44 -15.11 -10.52
C ALA A 337 -24.72 -15.10 -11.89
N PRO A 338 -25.25 -14.39 -12.90
CA PRO A 338 -24.59 -14.26 -14.20
C PRO A 338 -23.13 -13.76 -14.13
N SER A 339 -22.82 -12.90 -13.14
CA SER A 339 -21.45 -12.45 -12.86
C SER A 339 -20.53 -13.59 -12.45
N ASP A 340 -20.97 -14.48 -11.56
CA ASP A 340 -20.16 -15.59 -11.07
C ASP A 340 -19.96 -16.64 -12.16
N LEU A 341 -21.00 -16.91 -12.96
CA LEU A 341 -20.92 -17.80 -14.13
C LEU A 341 -19.92 -17.30 -15.17
N ALA A 342 -19.83 -15.98 -15.37
CA ALA A 342 -18.87 -15.38 -16.29
C ALA A 342 -17.43 -15.51 -15.80
N ASP A 343 -17.21 -15.54 -14.48
CA ASP A 343 -15.90 -15.69 -13.87
C ASP A 343 -15.39 -17.15 -13.90
N PHE A 344 -16.28 -18.14 -14.00
CA PHE A 344 -15.88 -19.55 -14.09
C PHE A 344 -15.26 -19.88 -15.44
N SER A 345 -14.05 -20.44 -15.43
CA SER A 345 -13.37 -20.98 -16.60
C SER A 345 -13.90 -22.35 -17.00
N THR A 346 -14.41 -23.16 -16.06
CA THR A 346 -15.05 -24.46 -16.34
C THR A 346 -16.16 -24.74 -15.33
N LEU A 347 -17.15 -25.53 -15.73
CA LEU A 347 -18.18 -26.06 -14.83
C LEU A 347 -18.03 -27.57 -14.77
N VAL A 348 -17.72 -28.09 -13.59
CA VAL A 348 -17.43 -29.50 -13.38
C VAL A 348 -18.55 -30.14 -12.59
N LEU A 349 -19.14 -31.19 -13.16
CA LEU A 349 -20.08 -32.08 -12.48
C LEU A 349 -19.31 -33.32 -11.99
N ALA A 350 -19.21 -33.47 -10.67
CA ALA A 350 -18.66 -34.66 -10.05
C ALA A 350 -19.82 -35.59 -9.64
N ILE A 351 -19.75 -36.86 -10.04
CA ILE A 351 -20.79 -37.84 -9.74
C ILE A 351 -20.21 -39.11 -9.12
N LYS A 352 -21.00 -39.77 -8.29
CA LYS A 352 -20.72 -41.10 -7.76
C LYS A 352 -22.03 -41.84 -7.53
N ALA A 353 -22.05 -43.14 -7.77
CA ALA A 353 -23.20 -43.98 -7.53
C ALA A 353 -22.75 -45.36 -7.02
N SER A 354 -23.65 -46.11 -6.41
CA SER A 354 -23.41 -47.45 -5.86
C SER A 354 -23.37 -48.52 -6.95
N MET A 355 -22.48 -48.34 -7.94
CA MET A 355 -22.31 -49.21 -9.10
C MET A 355 -20.88 -49.10 -9.66
N PRO A 356 -20.43 -50.04 -10.53
CA PRO A 356 -19.10 -49.94 -11.14
C PRO A 356 -18.92 -48.65 -11.95
N THR A 357 -17.77 -47.99 -11.79
CA THR A 357 -17.46 -46.71 -12.45
C THR A 357 -17.54 -46.77 -13.96
N ASP A 358 -17.13 -47.88 -14.59
CA ASP A 358 -17.18 -48.04 -16.04
C ASP A 358 -18.62 -48.03 -16.58
N VAL A 359 -19.54 -48.64 -15.83
CA VAL A 359 -20.97 -48.69 -16.16
C VAL A 359 -21.61 -47.31 -15.95
N LEU A 360 -21.25 -46.63 -14.84
CA LEU A 360 -21.70 -45.26 -14.59
C LEU A 360 -21.22 -44.30 -15.70
N LEU A 361 -19.96 -44.42 -16.12
CA LEU A 361 -19.36 -43.62 -17.19
C LEU A 361 -20.10 -43.78 -18.52
N GLN A 362 -20.50 -45.01 -18.87
CA GLN A 362 -21.18 -45.32 -20.14
C GLN A 362 -22.62 -44.82 -20.18
N HIS A 363 -23.35 -44.88 -19.07
CA HIS A 363 -24.79 -44.61 -19.06
C HIS A 363 -25.16 -43.19 -18.59
N PHE A 364 -24.40 -42.60 -17.66
CA PHE A 364 -24.80 -41.35 -17.01
C PHE A 364 -24.97 -40.19 -17.99
N ALA A 365 -23.98 -39.96 -18.86
CA ALA A 365 -24.00 -38.84 -19.80
C ALA A 365 -25.14 -38.95 -20.82
N ALA A 366 -25.53 -40.17 -21.19
CA ALA A 366 -26.63 -40.42 -22.13
C ALA A 366 -28.02 -40.29 -21.49
N GLN A 367 -28.13 -40.53 -20.18
CA GLN A 367 -29.39 -40.56 -19.43
C GLN A 367 -29.62 -39.30 -18.58
N THR A 368 -28.67 -38.36 -18.60
CA THR A 368 -28.76 -37.09 -17.87
C THR A 368 -28.91 -35.94 -18.86
N LYS A 369 -29.84 -35.03 -18.56
CA LYS A 369 -30.03 -33.79 -19.32
C LYS A 369 -29.75 -32.61 -18.42
N ILE A 370 -28.92 -31.69 -18.92
CA ILE A 370 -28.62 -30.41 -18.29
C ILE A 370 -29.06 -29.28 -19.22
N GLY A 371 -29.68 -28.24 -18.69
CA GLY A 371 -30.11 -27.09 -19.47
C GLY A 371 -30.66 -25.97 -18.60
N PRO A 372 -31.24 -24.92 -19.22
CA PRO A 372 -31.92 -23.85 -18.49
C PRO A 372 -33.04 -24.38 -17.60
N SER A 373 -33.14 -23.90 -16.36
CA SER A 373 -34.15 -24.38 -15.39
C SER A 373 -35.58 -24.22 -15.90
N ASP A 374 -35.87 -23.15 -16.64
CA ASP A 374 -37.18 -22.86 -17.22
C ASP A 374 -37.52 -23.70 -18.47
N ARG A 375 -36.49 -24.20 -19.18
CA ARG A 375 -36.68 -24.96 -20.45
C ARG A 375 -36.46 -26.46 -20.31
N LEU A 376 -35.82 -26.92 -19.23
CA LEU A 376 -35.49 -28.34 -19.04
C LEU A 376 -36.72 -29.27 -19.14
N PRO A 377 -37.91 -28.94 -18.55
CA PRO A 377 -39.09 -29.80 -18.68
C PRO A 377 -39.55 -30.00 -20.13
N GLU A 378 -39.37 -29.00 -20.99
CA GLU A 378 -39.70 -29.08 -22.43
C GLU A 378 -38.67 -29.92 -23.19
N LEU A 379 -37.37 -29.77 -22.86
CA LEU A 379 -36.29 -30.60 -23.43
C LEU A 379 -36.47 -32.08 -23.09
N ILE A 380 -36.95 -32.39 -21.89
CA ILE A 380 -37.27 -33.75 -21.47
C ILE A 380 -38.43 -34.29 -22.31
N ARG A 381 -39.58 -33.60 -22.32
CA ARG A 381 -40.80 -34.04 -23.05
C ARG A 381 -40.57 -34.20 -24.56
N SER A 382 -39.76 -33.33 -25.15
CA SER A 382 -39.51 -33.30 -26.60
C SER A 382 -38.31 -34.16 -27.02
N HIS A 383 -37.71 -34.92 -26.10
CA HIS A 383 -36.51 -35.73 -26.34
C HIS A 383 -35.32 -34.94 -26.95
N LEU A 384 -35.27 -33.63 -26.73
CA LEU A 384 -34.19 -32.78 -27.23
C LEU A 384 -32.91 -32.94 -26.39
N PRO A 385 -31.71 -32.79 -26.98
CA PRO A 385 -30.46 -32.85 -26.26
C PRO A 385 -30.31 -31.65 -25.30
N GLY A 386 -29.65 -31.89 -24.16
CA GLY A 386 -29.20 -30.84 -23.25
C GLY A 386 -27.77 -30.37 -23.58
N LEU A 387 -27.15 -29.67 -22.63
CA LEU A 387 -25.72 -29.39 -22.66
C LEU A 387 -24.91 -30.69 -22.64
N ALA A 388 -23.85 -30.74 -23.45
CA ALA A 388 -22.99 -31.90 -23.55
C ALA A 388 -22.11 -32.05 -22.30
N LEU A 389 -21.96 -33.28 -21.82
CA LEU A 389 -21.07 -33.66 -20.74
C LEU A 389 -19.81 -34.32 -21.33
N GLN A 390 -18.65 -33.73 -21.08
CA GLN A 390 -17.36 -34.27 -21.52
C GLN A 390 -16.60 -34.84 -20.33
N VAL A 391 -16.21 -36.12 -20.39
CA VAL A 391 -15.44 -36.76 -19.32
C VAL A 391 -14.08 -36.07 -19.14
N LEU A 392 -13.73 -35.75 -17.89
CA LEU A 392 -12.42 -35.28 -17.48
C LEU A 392 -11.61 -36.46 -16.92
N PRO A 393 -10.47 -36.84 -17.53
CA PRO A 393 -9.62 -37.91 -17.01
C PRO A 393 -9.02 -37.62 -15.64
N VAL A 394 -8.79 -36.34 -15.35
CA VAL A 394 -8.26 -35.82 -14.09
C VAL A 394 -9.08 -34.59 -13.72
N PRO A 395 -9.61 -34.47 -12.48
CA PRO A 395 -10.31 -33.26 -12.08
C PRO A 395 -9.35 -32.06 -12.05
N PRO A 396 -9.85 -30.83 -12.25
CA PRO A 396 -9.07 -29.62 -12.03
C PRO A 396 -8.46 -29.60 -10.63
N ARG A 397 -7.22 -29.10 -10.52
CA ARG A 397 -6.46 -29.09 -9.26
C ARG A 397 -7.12 -28.28 -8.14
N GLN A 398 -8.05 -27.41 -8.52
CA GLN A 398 -8.82 -26.55 -7.62
C GLN A 398 -9.96 -27.30 -6.92
N ILE A 399 -10.40 -28.46 -7.43
CA ILE A 399 -11.48 -29.26 -6.84
C ILE A 399 -10.87 -30.40 -6.02
N PRO A 400 -11.37 -30.70 -4.80
CA PRO A 400 -10.94 -31.86 -4.03
C PRO A 400 -11.12 -33.17 -4.81
N PHE A 401 -10.05 -33.96 -4.93
CA PHE A 401 -10.15 -35.30 -5.49
C PHE A 401 -10.85 -36.23 -4.51
N GLN A 402 -11.95 -36.86 -4.96
CA GLN A 402 -12.69 -37.84 -4.19
C GLN A 402 -12.63 -39.19 -4.90
N ALA A 403 -12.17 -40.23 -4.20
CA ALA A 403 -12.06 -41.56 -4.78
C ALA A 403 -13.44 -42.12 -5.17
N GLY A 404 -13.54 -42.69 -6.37
CA GLY A 404 -14.79 -43.26 -6.89
C GLY A 404 -15.72 -42.25 -7.58
N TYR A 405 -15.34 -40.96 -7.64
CA TYR A 405 -16.06 -39.97 -8.43
C TYR A 405 -15.61 -39.94 -9.88
N ILE A 406 -16.56 -39.66 -10.77
CA ILE A 406 -16.34 -39.34 -12.18
C ILE A 406 -16.61 -37.86 -12.37
N TYR A 407 -15.74 -37.18 -13.12
CA TYR A 407 -15.83 -35.74 -13.35
C TYR A 407 -16.17 -35.47 -14.81
N TYR A 408 -17.15 -34.61 -15.04
CA TYR A 408 -17.55 -34.14 -16.37
C TYR A 408 -17.41 -32.62 -16.46
N ASP A 409 -16.82 -32.13 -17.54
CA ASP A 409 -16.93 -30.74 -17.96
C ASP A 409 -18.27 -30.52 -18.68
N ILE A 410 -19.04 -29.55 -18.22
CA ILE A 410 -20.29 -29.14 -18.87
C ILE A 410 -19.91 -28.19 -20.00
N ARG A 411 -20.12 -28.61 -21.26
CA ARG A 411 -19.77 -27.79 -22.43
C ARG A 411 -20.61 -26.51 -22.46
N ARG A 412 -19.91 -25.38 -22.45
CA ARG A 412 -20.47 -24.02 -22.39
C ARG A 412 -20.66 -23.42 -23.78
N GLU A 413 -21.37 -24.15 -24.64
CA GLU A 413 -21.54 -23.78 -26.06
C GLU A 413 -23.02 -23.83 -26.47
N GLY A 414 -23.38 -23.00 -27.44
CA GLY A 414 -24.71 -22.97 -28.04
C GLY A 414 -25.78 -22.22 -27.24
N ALA A 415 -26.98 -22.14 -27.82
CA ALA A 415 -28.07 -21.30 -27.33
C ALA A 415 -28.59 -21.67 -25.93
N LEU A 416 -28.47 -22.94 -25.52
CA LEU A 416 -28.84 -23.37 -24.17
C LEU A 416 -27.90 -22.75 -23.13
N TRP A 417 -26.59 -22.72 -23.40
CA TRP A 417 -25.62 -22.10 -22.50
C TRP A 417 -25.79 -20.59 -22.46
N GLU A 418 -25.99 -19.93 -23.61
CA GLU A 418 -26.21 -18.48 -23.66
C GLU A 418 -27.39 -18.03 -22.78
N HIS A 419 -28.46 -18.84 -22.73
CA HIS A 419 -29.60 -18.58 -21.85
C HIS A 419 -29.21 -18.74 -20.37
N ILE A 420 -28.47 -19.79 -20.00
CA ILE A 420 -27.97 -19.97 -18.62
C ILE A 420 -27.03 -18.82 -18.23
N ALA A 421 -26.08 -18.46 -19.08
CA ALA A 421 -25.14 -17.36 -18.84
C ALA A 421 -25.86 -16.02 -18.65
N ARG A 422 -27.00 -15.82 -19.30
CA ARG A 422 -27.80 -14.59 -19.17
C ARG A 422 -28.69 -14.54 -17.93
N TYR A 423 -29.30 -15.67 -17.56
CA TYR A 423 -30.35 -15.71 -16.53
C TYR A 423 -29.93 -16.42 -15.23
N GLY A 424 -28.82 -17.16 -15.23
CA GLY A 424 -28.24 -17.78 -14.03
C GLY A 424 -28.86 -19.10 -13.57
N GLY A 425 -29.95 -19.56 -14.20
CA GLY A 425 -30.66 -20.78 -13.82
C GLY A 425 -30.20 -21.99 -14.65
N MET A 426 -29.63 -23.00 -13.98
CA MET A 426 -29.31 -24.31 -14.54
C MET A 426 -30.11 -25.40 -13.84
N ALA A 427 -30.51 -26.43 -14.57
CA ALA A 427 -31.14 -27.60 -14.00
C ALA A 427 -30.60 -28.88 -14.63
N MET A 428 -30.64 -29.96 -13.85
CA MET A 428 -30.25 -31.30 -14.22
C MET A 428 -31.38 -32.28 -13.93
N HIS A 429 -31.63 -33.18 -14.85
CA HIS A 429 -32.53 -34.32 -14.64
C HIS A 429 -31.87 -35.60 -15.12
N THR A 430 -31.97 -36.65 -14.31
CA THR A 430 -31.39 -37.96 -14.59
C THR A 430 -32.52 -38.98 -14.71
N ALA A 431 -32.70 -39.56 -15.90
CA ALA A 431 -33.81 -40.47 -16.20
C ALA A 431 -33.52 -41.95 -15.86
N GLY A 432 -32.25 -42.29 -15.61
CA GLY A 432 -31.82 -43.65 -15.29
C GLY A 432 -31.86 -43.99 -13.80
N GLU A 433 -31.85 -45.28 -13.48
CA GLU A 433 -31.69 -45.76 -12.11
C GLU A 433 -30.20 -45.79 -11.73
N PHE A 434 -29.76 -44.78 -10.97
CA PHE A 434 -28.42 -44.69 -10.41
C PHE A 434 -28.51 -44.79 -8.87
N PRO A 435 -28.36 -46.00 -8.29
CA PRO A 435 -28.58 -46.21 -6.86
C PRO A 435 -27.57 -45.40 -6.04
N GLY A 436 -28.06 -44.61 -5.07
CA GLY A 436 -27.21 -43.78 -4.21
C GLY A 436 -26.41 -42.73 -4.99
N LEU A 437 -27.02 -42.11 -6.00
CA LEU A 437 -26.38 -41.07 -6.81
C LEU A 437 -26.06 -39.83 -5.96
N GLU A 438 -24.77 -39.57 -5.81
CA GLU A 438 -24.19 -38.36 -5.23
C GLU A 438 -23.77 -37.43 -6.38
N THR A 439 -24.19 -36.17 -6.34
CA THR A 439 -23.88 -35.16 -7.36
C THR A 439 -23.34 -33.90 -6.74
N GLU A 440 -22.22 -33.41 -7.26
CA GLU A 440 -21.64 -32.12 -6.88
C GLU A 440 -21.39 -31.28 -8.14
N LEU A 441 -21.85 -30.05 -8.13
CA LEU A 441 -21.57 -29.09 -9.19
C LEU A 441 -20.53 -28.09 -8.68
N TRP A 442 -19.52 -27.82 -9.50
CA TRP A 442 -18.41 -26.94 -9.17
C TRP A 442 -18.17 -25.94 -10.30
N GLY A 443 -18.01 -24.66 -9.94
CA GLY A 443 -17.46 -23.64 -10.84
C GLY A 443 -15.99 -23.42 -10.54
N VAL A 444 -15.12 -23.61 -11.53
CA VAL A 444 -13.66 -23.46 -11.39
C VAL A 444 -13.22 -22.15 -12.02
N ARG A 445 -12.25 -21.47 -11.41
CA ARG A 445 -11.61 -20.25 -11.89
C ARG A 445 -10.14 -20.55 -12.24
N ASP A 446 -9.70 -20.04 -13.39
CA ASP A 446 -8.30 -20.17 -13.83
C ASP A 446 -7.36 -19.10 -13.24
N LYS A 447 -7.95 -18.02 -12.70
CA LYS A 447 -7.24 -16.84 -12.20
C LYS A 447 -6.94 -16.92 -10.71
#